data_AF-A0AA49GRF8-F1
#
_entry.id   AF-A0AA49GRF8-F1
#
_cell.length_a   1.000
_cell.length_b   1.000
_cell.length_c   1.000
_cell.angle_alpha   90.00
_cell.angle_beta   90.00
_cell.angle_gamma   90.00
#
_symmetry.space_group_name_H-M   'P 1'
#
loop_
_entity.id
_entity.type
_entity.pdbx_description
1 polymer ?
#
loop_
_entity_poly.entity_id
_entity_poly.type
_entity_poly.pdbx_seq_one_letter_code
_entity_poly.pdbx_strand_id
1 'polypeptide(L)'
;MEKVTYFILTIAFLSFLGCQEEDMTADAETSGTHLVTSEALLSWEGEYEVDGCGFFITIDDQTYKPKNEDFIGDSFKVSSTTGMEVSVTYEILDTAVERYCGDLPAPLVTPGIKLFTLEKGN
;
A
#
# COMPACT_ATOMS: atom_id res chain seq x y z
N MET A 1 56.94 -22.91 -19.83
CA MET A 1 55.52 -23.24 -19.63
C MET A 1 55.51 -24.48 -18.74
N GLU A 2 55.65 -24.36 -17.41
CA GLU A 2 54.63 -23.88 -16.45
C GLU A 2 53.32 -24.68 -16.65
N LYS A 3 52.77 -25.47 -15.73
CA LYS A 3 52.90 -25.59 -14.28
C LYS A 3 52.55 -27.04 -13.87
N VAL A 4 53.33 -27.58 -12.94
CA VAL A 4 52.88 -28.57 -11.95
C VAL A 4 51.81 -27.89 -11.10
N THR A 5 50.75 -28.60 -10.67
CA THR A 5 50.26 -28.58 -9.28
C THR A 5 49.05 -29.51 -9.13
N TYR A 6 49.28 -30.56 -8.32
CA TYR A 6 48.29 -31.40 -7.68
C TYR A 6 47.33 -30.56 -6.83
N PHE A 7 46.03 -30.80 -6.92
CA PHE A 7 45.05 -30.25 -5.98
C PHE A 7 44.38 -31.41 -5.22
N ILE A 8 45.15 -32.04 -4.35
CA ILE A 8 44.61 -32.72 -3.16
C ILE A 8 44.80 -31.72 -2.02
N LEU A 9 43.72 -31.19 -1.45
CA LEU A 9 43.51 -31.18 0.00
C LEU A 9 42.15 -30.55 0.37
N THR A 10 41.42 -31.35 1.13
CA THR A 10 40.39 -31.02 2.14
C THR A 10 40.32 -29.58 2.64
N ILE A 11 39.10 -29.10 2.93
CA ILE A 11 38.71 -28.62 4.27
C ILE A 11 37.18 -28.71 4.39
N ALA A 12 36.73 -29.55 5.30
CA ALA A 12 35.44 -29.43 5.94
C ALA A 12 35.49 -28.23 6.89
N PHE A 13 34.56 -27.29 6.74
CA PHE A 13 34.24 -26.30 7.77
C PHE A 13 32.73 -26.10 7.73
N LEU A 14 32.03 -26.83 8.59
CA LEU A 14 31.37 -26.29 9.78
C LEU A 14 30.11 -25.47 9.45
N SER A 15 28.98 -26.14 9.70
CA SER A 15 28.00 -25.67 10.66
C SER A 15 27.55 -24.21 10.54
N PHE A 16 26.47 -23.99 9.78
CA PHE A 16 25.37 -23.20 10.30
C PHE A 16 24.07 -23.97 10.08
N LEU A 17 23.78 -24.88 11.02
CA LEU A 17 22.41 -24.98 11.51
C LEU A 17 22.15 -23.66 12.25
N GLY A 18 21.54 -22.73 11.54
CA GLY A 18 20.89 -21.55 12.10
C GLY A 18 19.49 -21.51 11.50
N CYS A 19 18.65 -22.50 11.81
CA CYS A 19 17.21 -22.29 11.73
C CYS A 19 16.92 -21.15 12.70
N GLN A 20 16.56 -20.00 12.13
CA GLN A 20 16.14 -18.81 12.86
C GLN A 20 15.05 -19.19 13.85
N GLU A 21 15.09 -18.48 14.98
CA GLU A 21 14.10 -18.54 16.04
C GLU A 21 12.67 -18.64 15.51
N GLU A 22 11.97 -19.55 16.17
CA GLU A 22 10.54 -19.78 16.09
C GLU A 22 9.85 -18.53 16.64
N ASP A 23 9.52 -17.57 15.76
CA ASP A 23 8.61 -16.50 16.14
C ASP A 23 7.18 -17.04 16.02
N MET A 24 6.55 -17.19 17.19
CA MET A 24 5.17 -17.56 17.34
C MET A 24 4.30 -16.41 16.84
N THR A 25 3.87 -16.45 15.59
CA THR A 25 2.68 -15.70 15.18
C THR A 25 1.52 -16.66 14.99
N ALA A 26 0.48 -16.40 15.77
CA ALA A 26 -0.76 -17.13 15.76
C ALA A 26 -1.39 -17.06 14.36
N ASP A 27 -1.31 -18.17 13.63
CA ASP A 27 -2.18 -18.45 12.49
C ASP A 27 -3.61 -18.68 13.01
N ALA A 28 -4.32 -17.58 13.25
CA ALA A 28 -5.77 -17.59 13.22
C ALA A 28 -6.18 -17.54 11.75
N GLU A 29 -6.37 -18.71 11.14
CA GLU A 29 -7.20 -18.87 9.94
C GLU A 29 -8.65 -18.48 10.28
N THR A 30 -8.88 -17.17 10.35
CA THR A 30 -10.17 -16.57 10.01
C THR A 30 -10.09 -16.33 8.50
N SER A 31 -11.16 -16.55 7.74
CA SER A 31 -11.25 -16.02 6.36
C SER A 31 -10.95 -14.51 6.41
N GLY A 32 -9.68 -14.16 6.23
CA GLY A 32 -9.09 -12.99 6.85
C GLY A 32 -8.79 -11.97 5.80
N THR A 33 -9.55 -10.87 5.82
CA THR A 33 -9.19 -9.65 5.09
C THR A 33 -7.72 -9.32 5.39
N HIS A 34 -6.88 -9.35 4.37
CA HIS A 34 -5.46 -9.01 4.49
C HIS A 34 -5.33 -7.49 4.59
N LEU A 35 -5.11 -6.99 5.81
CA LEU A 35 -4.89 -5.58 6.09
C LEU A 35 -3.42 -5.25 5.94
N VAL A 36 -3.13 -4.14 5.26
CA VAL A 36 -1.79 -3.61 5.04
C VAL A 36 -1.71 -2.21 5.63
N THR A 37 -0.60 -1.90 6.30
CA THR A 37 -0.27 -0.55 6.76
C THR A 37 0.86 0.03 5.92
N SER A 38 0.72 1.26 5.41
CA SER A 38 1.71 1.92 4.57
C SER A 38 1.67 3.43 4.73
N GLU A 39 2.80 4.09 4.48
CA GLU A 39 2.84 5.54 4.25
C GLU A 39 2.30 5.85 2.85
N ALA A 40 1.55 6.95 2.73
CA ALA A 40 0.85 7.31 1.51
C ALA A 40 0.72 8.83 1.34
N LEU A 41 0.32 9.24 0.14
CA LEU A 41 -0.12 10.60 -0.15
C LEU A 41 -1.65 10.61 -0.33
N LEU A 42 -2.34 11.40 0.49
CA LEU A 42 -3.76 11.68 0.37
C LEU A 42 -3.95 12.96 -0.46
N SER A 43 -4.68 12.88 -1.56
CA SER A 43 -5.13 14.06 -2.31
C SER A 43 -6.64 14.22 -2.21
N TRP A 44 -7.10 15.48 -2.24
CA TRP A 44 -8.51 15.83 -2.32
C TRP A 44 -8.76 16.72 -3.52
N GLU A 45 -9.61 16.25 -4.43
CA GLU A 45 -9.91 16.86 -5.72
C GLU A 45 -11.31 17.51 -5.74
N GLY A 46 -11.74 18.03 -4.58
CA GLY A 46 -13.02 18.74 -4.44
C GLY A 46 -14.21 17.84 -4.12
N GLU A 47 -15.32 18.48 -3.74
CA GLU A 47 -16.60 17.80 -3.47
C GLU A 47 -17.27 17.40 -4.78
N TYR A 48 -17.95 16.25 -4.78
CA TYR A 48 -18.71 15.80 -5.96
C TYR A 48 -19.85 16.76 -6.33
N GLU A 49 -20.41 17.51 -5.36
CA GLU A 49 -21.48 18.48 -5.56
C GLU A 49 -21.06 19.71 -6.39
N VAL A 50 -19.75 19.97 -6.51
CA VAL A 50 -19.19 21.08 -7.27
C VAL A 50 -18.20 20.59 -8.32
N ASP A 51 -18.52 19.47 -8.95
CA ASP A 51 -17.75 18.88 -10.05
C ASP A 51 -16.35 18.40 -9.66
N GLY A 52 -16.15 18.05 -8.38
CA GLY A 52 -14.94 17.44 -7.86
C GLY A 52 -14.88 15.92 -8.06
N CYS A 53 -13.81 15.32 -7.54
CA CYS A 53 -13.53 13.90 -7.66
C CYS A 53 -13.23 13.23 -6.31
N GLY A 54 -13.41 13.93 -5.18
CA GLY A 54 -13.24 13.38 -3.84
C GLY A 54 -11.77 13.08 -3.49
N PHE A 55 -11.55 12.04 -2.70
CA PHE A 55 -10.23 11.64 -2.21
C PHE A 55 -9.55 10.58 -3.08
N PHE A 56 -8.22 10.63 -3.11
CA PHE A 56 -7.37 9.57 -3.63
C PHE A 56 -6.21 9.29 -2.68
N ILE A 57 -5.74 8.04 -2.69
CA ILE A 57 -4.60 7.57 -1.90
C ILE A 57 -3.54 7.05 -2.87
N THR A 58 -2.34 7.61 -2.82
CA THR A 58 -1.19 7.12 -3.60
C THR A 58 -0.22 6.41 -2.67
N ILE A 59 0.04 5.12 -2.93
CA ILE A 59 0.97 4.25 -2.20
C ILE A 59 1.91 3.65 -3.24
N ASP A 60 3.23 3.75 -3.04
CA ASP A 60 4.25 3.20 -3.96
C ASP A 60 3.98 3.54 -5.44
N ASP A 61 3.72 4.82 -5.72
CA ASP A 61 3.38 5.38 -7.06
C ASP A 61 2.06 4.86 -7.69
N GLN A 62 1.30 4.01 -7.01
CA GLN A 62 -0.02 3.57 -7.44
C GLN A 62 -1.11 4.38 -6.75
N THR A 63 -1.96 5.02 -7.55
CA THR A 63 -3.14 5.71 -7.06
C THR A 63 -4.34 4.76 -6.93
N TYR A 64 -5.00 4.85 -5.78
CA TYR A 64 -6.19 4.09 -5.41
C TYR A 64 -7.35 5.02 -5.08
N LYS A 65 -8.56 4.51 -5.27
CA LYS A 65 -9.79 5.18 -4.87
C LYS A 65 -10.38 4.51 -3.63
N PRO A 66 -10.49 5.22 -2.49
CA PRO A 66 -11.17 4.69 -1.33
C PRO A 66 -12.65 4.45 -1.65
N LYS A 67 -13.17 3.27 -1.31
CA LYS A 67 -14.60 2.96 -1.45
C LYS A 67 -15.45 3.61 -0.37
N ASN A 68 -14.87 3.85 0.80
CA ASN A 68 -15.48 4.46 1.99
C ASN A 68 -14.90 5.86 2.26
N GLU A 69 -15.03 6.78 1.31
CA GLU A 69 -14.53 8.17 1.45
C GLU A 69 -15.17 8.92 2.63
N ASP A 70 -16.36 8.50 3.06
CA ASP A 70 -17.06 9.00 4.25
C ASP A 70 -16.30 8.74 5.57
N PHE A 71 -15.37 7.79 5.57
CA PHE A 71 -14.44 7.56 6.68
C PHE A 71 -13.42 8.72 6.83
N ILE A 72 -13.14 9.45 5.75
CA ILE A 72 -12.14 10.50 5.71
C ILE A 72 -12.79 11.82 6.15
N GLY A 73 -12.43 12.30 7.35
CA GLY A 73 -12.99 13.52 7.90
C GLY A 73 -12.62 14.80 7.14
N ASP A 74 -13.46 15.83 7.24
CA ASP A 74 -13.28 17.13 6.57
C ASP A 74 -11.93 17.80 6.85
N SER A 75 -11.28 17.51 7.98
CA SER A 75 -9.95 18.02 8.33
C SER A 75 -8.83 17.58 7.38
N PHE A 76 -9.12 16.63 6.48
CA PHE A 76 -8.22 16.15 5.45
C PHE A 76 -8.51 16.75 4.06
N LYS A 77 -9.57 17.57 3.91
CA LYS A 77 -9.90 18.28 2.66
C LYS A 77 -8.96 19.47 2.44
N VAL A 78 -7.71 19.15 2.15
CA VAL A 78 -6.67 20.14 1.87
C VAL A 78 -6.36 20.09 0.38
N SER A 79 -6.69 21.17 -0.32
CA SER A 79 -6.28 21.37 -1.71
C SER A 79 -4.77 21.64 -1.75
N SER A 80 -3.96 20.59 -1.84
CA SER A 80 -2.52 20.67 -2.12
C SER A 80 -2.19 19.96 -3.44
N THR A 81 -1.31 20.56 -4.24
CA THR A 81 -0.85 19.97 -5.50
C THR A 81 0.01 18.72 -5.29
N THR A 82 0.59 18.55 -4.09
CA THR A 82 1.51 17.46 -3.75
C THR A 82 0.86 16.35 -2.93
N GLY A 83 -0.41 16.48 -2.54
CA GLY A 83 -1.02 15.60 -1.53
C GLY A 83 -0.55 15.89 -0.11
N MET A 84 -1.18 15.25 0.88
CA MET A 84 -0.84 15.25 2.30
C MET A 84 -0.25 13.89 2.67
N GLU A 85 0.90 13.87 3.33
CA GLU A 85 1.47 12.63 3.87
C GLU A 85 0.56 12.07 4.97
N VAL A 86 0.27 10.77 4.88
CA VAL A 86 -0.59 10.04 5.81
C VAL A 86 -0.10 8.62 6.02
N SER A 87 -0.37 8.06 7.20
CA SER A 87 -0.23 6.63 7.45
C SER A 87 -1.61 5.97 7.37
N VAL A 88 -1.74 4.92 6.55
CA VAL A 88 -3.02 4.26 6.26
C VAL A 88 -2.97 2.77 6.55
N THR A 89 -4.02 2.23 7.17
CA THR A 89 -4.29 0.79 7.18
C THR A 89 -5.48 0.50 6.27
N TYR A 90 -5.30 -0.40 5.31
CA TYR A 90 -6.26 -0.63 4.23
C TYR A 90 -6.34 -2.09 3.78
N GLU A 91 -7.43 -2.40 3.10
CA GLU A 91 -7.64 -3.63 2.32
C GLU A 91 -7.68 -3.26 0.83
N ILE A 92 -6.95 -4.00 -0.01
CA ILE A 92 -7.09 -3.91 -1.48
C ILE A 92 -8.36 -4.63 -1.89
N LEU A 93 -9.17 -3.99 -2.73
CA LEU A 93 -10.41 -4.57 -3.23
C LEU A 93 -10.19 -5.30 -4.56
N ASP A 94 -10.89 -6.42 -4.75
CA ASP A 94 -10.90 -7.17 -6.01
C ASP A 94 -11.59 -6.41 -7.17
N THR A 95 -12.24 -5.29 -6.86
CA THR A 95 -12.98 -4.48 -7.83
C THR A 95 -12.47 -3.05 -7.83
N ALA A 96 -12.26 -2.50 -9.02
CA ALA A 96 -12.05 -1.08 -9.21
C ALA A 96 -13.28 -0.27 -8.77
N VAL A 97 -13.05 0.98 -8.38
CA VAL A 97 -14.09 1.96 -8.07
C VAL A 97 -14.30 2.84 -9.29
N GLU A 98 -15.54 2.89 -9.75
CA GLU A 98 -15.98 3.75 -10.85
C GLU A 98 -16.63 5.02 -10.30
N ARG A 99 -16.16 6.20 -10.73
CA ARG A 99 -16.68 7.51 -10.31
C ARG A 99 -16.76 8.48 -11.46
N TYR A 100 -17.84 9.26 -11.51
CA TYR A 100 -17.92 10.42 -12.40
C TYR A 100 -17.27 11.60 -11.68
N CYS A 101 -16.29 12.21 -12.34
CA CYS A 101 -15.50 13.30 -11.80
C CYS A 101 -15.62 14.51 -12.71
N GLY A 102 -16.23 15.56 -12.18
CA GLY A 102 -16.59 16.77 -12.91
C GLY A 102 -17.08 16.53 -14.34
N ASP A 103 -16.46 17.22 -15.29
CA ASP A 103 -16.83 17.21 -16.70
C ASP A 103 -16.23 16.05 -17.52
N LEU A 104 -15.66 15.02 -16.87
CA LEU A 104 -15.10 13.89 -17.62
C LEU A 104 -16.19 13.21 -18.47
N PRO A 105 -15.92 12.94 -19.76
CA PRO A 105 -16.92 12.38 -20.68
C PRO A 105 -17.24 10.90 -20.38
N ALA A 106 -16.46 10.26 -19.52
CA ALA A 106 -16.60 8.89 -19.09
C ALA A 106 -16.18 8.79 -17.61
N PRO A 107 -16.68 7.79 -16.87
CA PRO A 107 -16.30 7.63 -15.48
C PRO A 107 -14.83 7.22 -15.36
N LEU A 108 -14.19 7.74 -14.32
CA LEU A 108 -12.87 7.33 -13.89
C LEU A 108 -12.97 5.97 -13.20
N VAL A 109 -12.17 5.00 -13.67
CA VAL A 109 -12.08 3.65 -13.11
C VAL A 109 -10.70 3.49 -12.48
N THR A 110 -10.66 3.39 -11.15
CA THR A 110 -9.41 3.37 -10.38
C THR A 110 -9.39 2.14 -9.46
N PRO A 111 -8.23 1.47 -9.25
CA PRO A 111 -8.11 0.40 -8.27
C PRO A 111 -8.68 0.79 -6.90
N GLY A 112 -9.48 -0.10 -6.30
CA GLY A 112 -10.22 0.19 -5.08
C GLY A 112 -9.47 -0.21 -3.82
N ILE A 113 -9.57 0.61 -2.78
CA ILE A 113 -9.17 0.23 -1.42
C ILE A 113 -10.30 0.52 -0.43
N LYS A 114 -10.29 -0.16 0.71
CA LYS A 114 -11.11 0.18 1.87
C LYS A 114 -10.22 0.58 3.03
N LEU A 115 -10.47 1.76 3.60
CA LEU A 115 -9.68 2.30 4.71
C LEU A 115 -10.22 1.83 6.06
N PHE A 116 -9.30 1.55 6.98
CA PHE A 116 -9.57 1.17 8.38
C PHE A 116 -8.92 2.16 9.36
N THR A 117 -7.77 2.71 9.02
CA THR A 117 -7.13 3.81 9.75
C THR A 117 -6.60 4.85 8.77
N LEU A 118 -6.57 6.11 9.21
CA LEU A 118 -5.99 7.23 8.48
C LEU A 118 -5.46 8.24 9.50
N GLU A 119 -4.15 8.44 9.51
CA GLU A 119 -3.46 9.36 10.42
C GLU A 119 -2.57 10.31 9.61
N LYS A 120 -2.43 11.56 10.05
CA LYS A 120 -1.54 12.53 9.39
C LYS A 120 -0.08 12.12 9.62
N GLY A 121 0.72 12.17 8.56
CA GLY A 121 2.18 12.04 8.65
C GLY A 121 2.77 13.16 9.50
N ASN A 122 3.87 12.86 10.18
CA ASN A 122 4.62 13.81 11.02
C ASN A 122 5.63 14.62 10.23
#